data_AF-A0AAF0B0V8-F1
#
_entry.id   AF-A0AAF0B0V8-F1
#
_cell.length_a   1.000
_cell.length_b   1.000
_cell.length_c   1.000
_cell.angle_alpha   90.00
_cell.angle_beta   90.00
_cell.angle_gamma   90.00
#
_symmetry.space_group_name_H-M   'P 1'
#
loop_
_entity.id
_entity.type
_entity.pdbx_description
1 polymer ?
#
loop_
_entity_poly.entity_id
_entity_poly.type
_entity_poly.pdbx_seq_one_letter_code
_entity_poly.pdbx_strand_id
1 'polypeptide(L)'
;MSYRVCDIIGAIDNFVNDPKIPGGYNSIGYSKDYCPDNNCDTDVKKVISTFIALVTLFNGIDNHEKLENDKLAEYAILWLSYKLNQKTQNGTTKLYDFYNENIKTNSKYNQHITAGDKINDDVIKNKIKSMNMNIKDISNFYDPFKSLCKMYIEVDANNKCMPCLENVGEFFEKCEKVKNTLDISKGSSYSRLWYNLSNDYDKFKEKYNSVKCGYVSSLVACPRSSVTKNTLIKIAIIFVVSSILLGVSYKYSLFGFRKKVKKRLRRKLKSLRRKWLIDI
;
A
#
# COMPACT_ATOMS: atom_id res chain seq x y z
N MET A 1 -9.23 -2.04 1.50
CA MET A 1 -8.94 -2.27 2.92
C MET A 1 -10.18 -2.74 3.66
N SER A 2 -10.03 -3.55 4.72
CA SER A 2 -11.08 -3.87 5.69
C SER A 2 -10.51 -3.80 7.12
N TYR A 3 -11.40 -3.82 8.13
CA TYR A 3 -10.97 -3.86 9.54
C TYR A 3 -10.14 -5.10 9.85
N ARG A 4 -10.57 -6.29 9.40
CA ARG A 4 -9.85 -7.54 9.65
C ARG A 4 -8.40 -7.47 9.17
N VAL A 5 -8.17 -6.91 7.98
CA VAL A 5 -6.82 -6.70 7.44
C VAL A 5 -5.99 -5.80 8.36
N CYS A 6 -6.56 -4.68 8.78
CA CYS A 6 -5.87 -3.71 9.63
C CYS A 6 -5.61 -4.23 11.05
N ASP A 7 -6.52 -5.02 11.59
CA ASP A 7 -6.40 -5.68 12.89
C ASP A 7 -5.25 -6.70 12.88
N ILE A 8 -5.19 -7.57 11.85
CA ILE A 8 -4.08 -8.50 11.63
C ILE A 8 -2.74 -7.76 11.55
N ILE A 9 -2.68 -6.66 10.79
CA ILE A 9 -1.45 -5.86 10.67
C ILE A 9 -1.06 -5.23 12.00
N GLY A 10 -2.03 -4.69 12.75
CA GLY A 10 -1.81 -4.15 14.08
C GLY A 10 -1.22 -5.18 15.03
N ALA A 11 -1.77 -6.40 15.04
CA ALA A 11 -1.29 -7.51 15.85
C ALA A 11 0.15 -7.92 15.49
N ILE A 12 0.45 -8.07 14.19
CA ILE A 12 1.79 -8.41 13.70
C ILE A 12 2.81 -7.33 14.07
N ASP A 13 2.44 -6.06 13.97
CA ASP A 13 3.35 -4.95 14.29
C ASP A 13 3.68 -4.88 15.79
N ASN A 14 2.69 -5.10 16.65
CA ASN A 14 2.91 -5.14 18.10
C ASN A 14 3.83 -6.30 18.46
N PHE A 15 3.63 -7.49 17.88
CA PHE A 15 4.45 -8.66 18.13
C PHE A 15 5.94 -8.45 17.78
N VAL A 16 6.23 -7.84 16.63
CA VAL A 16 7.62 -7.60 16.21
C VAL A 16 8.32 -6.55 17.07
N ASN A 17 7.58 -5.59 17.61
CA ASN A 17 8.15 -4.49 18.39
C ASN A 17 8.29 -4.83 19.88
N ASP A 18 7.37 -5.61 20.45
CA ASP A 18 7.44 -6.08 21.84
C ASP A 18 6.85 -7.51 21.96
N PRO A 19 7.70 -8.56 21.91
CA PRO A 19 7.24 -9.94 21.98
C PRO A 19 6.71 -10.33 23.37
N LYS A 20 6.74 -9.45 24.38
CA LYS A 20 6.33 -9.75 25.75
C LYS A 20 4.86 -9.44 26.06
N ILE A 21 4.08 -8.83 25.17
CA ILE A 21 2.67 -8.52 25.45
C ILE A 21 1.81 -9.80 25.35
N PRO A 22 1.32 -10.35 26.48
CA PRO A 22 0.46 -11.53 26.48
C PRO A 22 -0.99 -11.05 26.57
N GLY A 23 -1.71 -11.05 25.45
CA GLY A 23 -3.14 -10.71 25.48
C GLY A 23 -3.73 -10.37 24.13
N GLY A 24 -4.26 -11.37 23.44
CA GLY A 24 -5.06 -11.21 22.23
C GLY A 24 -4.96 -12.44 21.32
N TYR A 25 -6.02 -13.26 21.31
CA TYR A 25 -6.24 -14.53 20.59
C TYR A 25 -5.01 -15.16 19.90
N ASN A 26 -4.46 -16.19 20.56
CA ASN A 26 -3.37 -17.07 20.11
C ASN A 26 -1.97 -16.45 20.17
N SER A 27 -1.48 -16.32 21.40
CA SER A 27 -0.08 -16.05 21.71
C SER A 27 0.89 -16.99 20.97
N ILE A 28 1.75 -16.40 20.13
CA ILE A 28 3.22 -16.61 20.19
C ILE A 28 3.72 -18.03 19.76
N GLY A 29 2.92 -18.83 19.04
CA GLY A 29 3.38 -20.09 18.40
C GLY A 29 3.89 -19.93 16.96
N TYR A 30 3.21 -19.08 16.18
CA TYR A 30 3.32 -19.06 14.72
C TYR A 30 4.70 -18.65 14.17
N SER A 31 5.39 -17.68 14.75
CA SER A 31 6.66 -17.17 14.19
C SER A 31 7.75 -18.25 14.10
N LYS A 32 7.83 -19.18 15.06
CA LYS A 32 8.84 -20.25 15.01
C LYS A 32 8.54 -21.26 13.90
N ASP A 33 7.26 -21.53 13.63
CA ASP A 33 6.85 -22.50 12.60
C ASP A 33 7.28 -22.04 11.19
N TYR A 34 7.31 -20.71 10.98
CA TYR A 34 7.77 -20.08 9.74
C TYR A 34 9.28 -19.77 9.73
N CYS A 35 10.03 -20.10 10.79
CA CYS A 35 11.48 -19.92 10.80
C CYS A 35 12.19 -21.08 10.06
N PRO A 36 13.13 -20.79 9.14
CA PRO A 36 13.97 -21.84 8.57
C PRO A 36 14.74 -22.55 9.69
N ASP A 37 14.79 -23.88 9.65
CA ASP A 37 15.42 -24.74 10.67
C ASP A 37 14.92 -24.49 12.11
N ASN A 38 13.71 -23.96 12.26
CA ASN A 38 13.13 -23.50 13.53
C ASN A 38 13.99 -22.43 14.25
N ASN A 39 14.89 -21.76 13.51
CA ASN A 39 15.83 -20.80 14.04
C ASN A 39 15.85 -19.51 13.21
N CYS A 40 15.25 -18.45 13.76
CA CYS A 40 15.36 -17.09 13.23
C CYS A 40 16.41 -16.29 14.01
N ASP A 41 17.66 -16.73 13.94
CA ASP A 41 18.82 -16.13 14.61
C ASP A 41 19.14 -14.71 14.12
N THR A 42 18.81 -14.38 12.87
CA THR A 42 19.02 -13.03 12.30
C THR A 42 17.72 -12.23 12.19
N ASP A 43 17.84 -10.90 12.27
CA ASP A 43 16.70 -10.00 12.10
C ASP A 43 16.04 -10.13 10.71
N VAL A 44 16.82 -10.39 9.66
CA VAL A 44 16.29 -10.65 8.31
C VAL A 44 15.45 -11.93 8.29
N LYS A 45 15.92 -13.02 8.90
CA LYS A 45 15.14 -14.27 9.00
C LYS A 45 13.84 -14.07 9.79
N LYS A 46 13.88 -13.30 10.89
CA LYS A 46 12.66 -12.95 11.67
C LYS A 46 11.65 -12.19 10.82
N VAL A 47 12.11 -11.21 10.05
CA VAL A 47 11.24 -10.42 9.16
C VAL A 47 10.62 -11.30 8.07
N ILE A 48 11.39 -12.19 7.45
CA ILE A 48 10.89 -13.12 6.42
C ILE A 48 9.87 -14.10 7.03
N SER A 49 10.19 -14.70 8.18
CA SER A 49 9.27 -15.60 8.91
C SER A 49 7.93 -14.89 9.22
N THR A 50 8.00 -13.67 9.74
CA THR A 50 6.80 -12.90 10.08
C THR A 50 6.03 -12.48 8.82
N PHE A 51 6.71 -12.18 7.72
CA PHE A 51 6.06 -11.93 6.43
C PHE A 51 5.30 -13.16 5.93
N ILE A 52 5.86 -14.36 6.04
CA ILE A 52 5.17 -15.61 5.69
C ILE A 52 3.92 -15.77 6.56
N ALA A 53 4.05 -15.58 7.88
CA ALA A 53 2.92 -15.63 8.82
C ALA A 53 1.81 -14.64 8.43
N LEU A 54 2.16 -13.40 8.11
CA LEU A 54 1.21 -12.37 7.69
C LEU A 54 0.45 -12.77 6.42
N VAL A 55 1.14 -13.32 5.41
CA VAL A 55 0.49 -13.79 4.19
C VAL A 55 -0.44 -14.98 4.48
N THR A 56 -0.02 -15.94 5.31
CA THR A 56 -0.87 -17.06 5.71
C THR A 56 -2.13 -16.59 6.44
N LEU A 57 -2.02 -15.59 7.33
CA LEU A 57 -3.18 -14.98 8.00
C LEU A 57 -4.12 -14.31 6.99
N PHE A 58 -3.59 -13.61 5.99
CA PHE A 58 -4.41 -13.03 4.92
C PHE A 58 -5.11 -14.08 4.06
N ASN A 59 -4.46 -15.21 3.76
CA ASN A 59 -5.08 -16.33 3.06
C ASN A 59 -6.24 -16.95 3.84
N GLY A 60 -6.15 -16.92 5.17
CA GLY A 60 -7.21 -17.35 6.10
C GLY A 60 -8.40 -16.40 6.22
N ILE A 61 -8.35 -15.18 5.65
CA ILE A 61 -9.49 -14.26 5.66
C ILE A 61 -10.60 -14.84 4.76
N ASP A 62 -11.80 -14.94 5.33
CA ASP A 62 -12.98 -15.53 4.70
C ASP A 62 -13.41 -14.79 3.41
N ASN A 63 -13.94 -15.54 2.43
CA ASN A 63 -14.26 -15.07 1.07
C ASN A 63 -15.44 -14.09 1.00
N HIS A 64 -16.18 -13.90 2.09
CA HIS A 64 -17.31 -12.97 2.13
C HIS A 64 -16.88 -11.51 2.02
N GLU A 65 -15.66 -11.17 2.44
CA GLU A 65 -15.05 -9.88 2.15
C GLU A 65 -14.46 -9.96 0.73
N LYS A 66 -15.07 -9.32 -0.28
CA LYS A 66 -14.56 -9.22 -1.66
C LYS A 66 -13.24 -8.43 -1.71
N LEU A 67 -12.18 -8.95 -1.10
CA LEU A 67 -10.85 -8.38 -1.07
C LEU A 67 -10.05 -8.95 -2.25
N GLU A 68 -9.49 -8.06 -3.06
CA GLU A 68 -8.63 -8.47 -4.18
C GLU A 68 -7.31 -9.03 -3.63
N ASN A 69 -6.95 -10.25 -4.04
CA ASN A 69 -5.72 -10.93 -3.60
C ASN A 69 -4.47 -10.07 -3.86
N ASP A 70 -4.43 -9.35 -4.98
CA ASP A 70 -3.35 -8.42 -5.33
C ASP A 70 -3.22 -7.24 -4.32
N LYS A 71 -4.33 -6.80 -3.71
CA LYS A 71 -4.29 -5.76 -2.65
C LYS A 71 -3.73 -6.32 -1.35
N LEU A 72 -4.16 -7.52 -0.94
CA LEU A 72 -3.62 -8.14 0.27
C LEU A 72 -2.11 -8.40 0.15
N ALA A 73 -1.66 -8.85 -1.03
CA ALA A 73 -0.24 -8.98 -1.33
C ALA A 73 0.49 -7.63 -1.23
N GLU A 74 -0.09 -6.54 -1.75
CA GLU A 74 0.48 -5.19 -1.62
C GLU A 74 0.70 -4.80 -0.17
N TYR A 75 -0.30 -5.01 0.69
CA TYR A 75 -0.23 -4.65 2.10
C TYR A 75 0.86 -5.45 2.84
N ALA A 76 0.97 -6.74 2.57
CA ALA A 76 2.04 -7.58 3.12
C ALA A 76 3.42 -7.11 2.64
N ILE A 77 3.54 -6.70 1.37
CA ILE A 77 4.79 -6.19 0.79
C ILE A 77 5.17 -4.82 1.36
N LEU A 78 4.21 -3.92 1.60
CA LEU A 78 4.44 -2.64 2.27
C LEU A 78 5.02 -2.87 3.67
N TRP A 79 4.42 -3.79 4.43
CA TRP A 79 4.90 -4.19 5.74
C TRP A 79 6.33 -4.76 5.70
N LEU A 80 6.58 -5.72 4.79
CA LEU A 80 7.90 -6.31 4.58
C LEU A 80 8.95 -5.24 4.29
N SER A 81 8.67 -4.35 3.34
CA SER A 81 9.59 -3.29 2.93
C SER A 81 9.91 -2.34 4.08
N TYR A 82 8.91 -2.01 4.89
CA TYR A 82 9.07 -1.19 6.09
C TYR A 82 9.98 -1.83 7.13
N LYS A 83 9.72 -3.09 7.49
CA LYS A 83 10.55 -3.79 8.49
C LYS A 83 11.98 -4.03 8.00
N LEU A 84 12.16 -4.37 6.72
CA LEU A 84 13.51 -4.49 6.15
C LEU A 84 14.27 -3.17 6.21
N ASN A 85 13.62 -2.05 5.88
CA ASN A 85 14.24 -0.72 5.91
C ASN A 85 14.65 -0.26 7.33
N GLN A 86 14.00 -0.77 8.38
CA GLN A 86 14.37 -0.46 9.78
C GLN A 86 15.58 -1.23 10.29
N LYS A 87 15.87 -2.41 9.72
CA LYS A 87 16.80 -3.39 10.30
C LYS A 87 18.12 -3.53 9.54
N THR A 88 18.29 -2.88 8.38
CA THR A 88 19.38 -3.24 7.45
C THR A 88 19.92 -2.07 6.62
N GLN A 89 21.08 -2.29 5.99
CA GLN A 89 21.59 -1.48 4.87
C GLN A 89 20.80 -1.72 3.56
N ASN A 90 19.74 -2.54 3.56
CA ASN A 90 19.02 -2.97 2.34
C ASN A 90 18.15 -1.86 1.72
N GLY A 91 18.20 -0.63 2.24
CA GLY A 91 17.41 0.48 1.72
C GLY A 91 17.66 0.76 0.24
N THR A 92 18.87 0.48 -0.26
CA THR A 92 19.26 0.63 -1.68
C THR A 92 18.97 -0.62 -2.53
N THR A 93 18.69 -1.76 -1.91
CA THR A 93 18.37 -3.01 -2.61
C THR A 93 16.97 -2.94 -3.21
N LYS A 94 16.82 -3.41 -4.45
CA LYS A 94 15.49 -3.59 -5.05
C LYS A 94 14.76 -4.70 -4.34
N LEU A 95 13.48 -4.48 -4.05
CA LEU A 95 12.67 -5.50 -3.38
C LEU A 95 12.60 -6.81 -4.19
N TYR A 96 12.58 -6.72 -5.51
CA TYR A 96 12.56 -7.89 -6.40
C TYR A 96 13.80 -8.77 -6.23
N ASP A 97 14.98 -8.15 -6.13
CA ASP A 97 16.25 -8.87 -5.98
C ASP A 97 16.30 -9.53 -4.60
N PHE A 98 15.95 -8.78 -3.54
CA PHE A 98 15.84 -9.31 -2.19
C PHE A 98 14.90 -10.52 -2.11
N TYR A 99 13.72 -10.43 -2.73
CA TYR A 99 12.74 -11.51 -2.75
C TYR A 99 13.28 -12.77 -3.43
N ASN A 100 13.93 -12.65 -4.59
CA ASN A 100 14.47 -13.82 -5.29
C ASN A 100 15.60 -14.51 -4.52
N GLU A 101 16.45 -13.72 -3.86
CA GLU A 101 17.60 -14.24 -3.14
C GLU A 101 17.24 -14.83 -1.77
N ASN A 102 16.29 -14.22 -1.05
CA ASN A 102 16.06 -14.51 0.37
C ASN A 102 14.69 -15.11 0.70
N ILE A 103 13.65 -14.76 -0.06
CA ILE A 103 12.27 -15.20 0.22
C ILE A 103 11.93 -16.44 -0.60
N LYS A 104 12.13 -16.38 -1.92
CA LYS A 104 11.76 -17.45 -2.84
C LYS A 104 12.57 -18.75 -2.58
N THR A 105 13.81 -18.60 -2.16
CA THR A 105 14.71 -19.70 -1.80
C THR A 105 14.44 -20.26 -0.39
N ASN A 106 13.62 -19.58 0.41
CA ASN A 106 13.32 -19.99 1.78
C ASN A 106 12.39 -21.23 1.77
N SER A 107 12.81 -22.29 2.45
CA SER A 107 12.06 -23.54 2.53
C SER A 107 10.68 -23.36 3.16
N LYS A 108 10.55 -22.54 4.21
CA LYS A 108 9.27 -22.26 4.89
C LYS A 108 8.32 -21.47 4.02
N TYR A 109 8.82 -20.56 3.20
CA TYR A 109 7.99 -19.84 2.23
C TYR A 109 7.32 -20.82 1.27
N ASN A 110 8.09 -21.73 0.66
CA ASN A 110 7.55 -22.72 -0.28
C ASN A 110 6.63 -23.77 0.39
N GLN A 111 6.81 -24.02 1.69
CA GLN A 111 5.93 -24.93 2.45
C GLN A 111 4.56 -24.30 2.77
N HIS A 112 4.52 -23.00 3.09
CA HIS A 112 3.32 -22.34 3.57
C HIS A 112 2.61 -21.46 2.54
N ILE A 113 3.30 -21.09 1.46
CA ILE A 113 2.73 -20.33 0.34
C ILE A 113 2.66 -21.26 -0.86
N THR A 114 1.51 -21.90 -1.02
CA THR A 114 1.26 -22.93 -2.03
C THR A 114 0.52 -22.38 -3.24
N ALA A 115 0.56 -23.09 -4.37
CA ALA A 115 -0.12 -22.65 -5.59
C ALA A 115 -1.65 -22.52 -5.45
N GLY A 116 -2.26 -23.29 -4.53
CA GLY A 116 -3.71 -23.27 -4.27
C GLY A 116 -4.18 -22.09 -3.42
N ASP A 117 -3.25 -21.34 -2.82
CA ASP A 117 -3.58 -20.19 -1.98
C ASP A 117 -4.06 -18.98 -2.79
N LYS A 118 -4.92 -18.17 -2.18
CA LYS A 118 -5.42 -16.92 -2.79
C LYS A 118 -4.27 -15.97 -3.08
N ILE A 119 -3.36 -15.84 -2.12
CA ILE A 119 -2.10 -15.12 -2.20
C ILE A 119 -1.00 -16.17 -2.28
N ASN A 120 -0.79 -16.66 -3.50
CA ASN A 120 0.28 -17.59 -3.82
C ASN A 120 1.53 -16.85 -4.31
N ASP A 121 2.57 -17.64 -4.64
CA ASP A 121 3.85 -17.11 -5.10
C ASP A 121 3.73 -16.20 -6.32
N ASP A 122 2.90 -16.57 -7.30
CA ASP A 122 2.72 -15.79 -8.51
C ASP A 122 2.07 -14.44 -8.24
N VAL A 123 1.09 -14.37 -7.33
CA VAL A 123 0.48 -13.10 -6.91
C VAL A 123 1.52 -12.20 -6.26
N ILE A 124 2.29 -12.72 -5.31
CA ILE A 124 3.34 -11.96 -4.60
C ILE A 124 4.40 -11.48 -5.58
N LYS A 125 4.95 -12.37 -6.39
CA LYS A 125 6.00 -12.09 -7.38
C LYS A 125 5.55 -11.07 -8.41
N ASN A 126 4.34 -11.21 -8.96
CA ASN A 126 3.80 -10.25 -9.92
C ASN A 126 3.60 -8.88 -9.28
N LYS A 127 3.16 -8.86 -8.02
CA LYS A 127 2.99 -7.61 -7.28
C LYS A 127 4.34 -6.92 -7.01
N ILE A 128 5.35 -7.65 -6.54
CA ILE A 128 6.72 -7.13 -6.36
C ILE A 128 7.29 -6.60 -7.69
N LYS A 129 7.14 -7.34 -8.79
CA LYS A 129 7.57 -6.88 -10.13
C LYS A 129 6.89 -5.57 -10.55
N SER A 130 5.62 -5.39 -10.20
CA SER A 130 4.89 -4.15 -10.50
C SER A 130 5.38 -2.95 -9.68
N MET A 131 5.97 -3.22 -8.52
CA MET A 131 6.58 -2.26 -7.59
C MET A 131 8.11 -2.31 -7.69
N ASN A 132 8.65 -2.29 -8.92
CA ASN A 132 10.08 -2.39 -9.23
C ASN A 132 10.87 -1.16 -8.71
N MET A 133 11.07 -1.12 -7.40
CA MET A 133 11.63 -0.01 -6.64
C MET A 133 12.52 -0.56 -5.52
N ASN A 134 13.33 0.33 -4.94
CA ASN A 134 14.14 -0.01 -3.79
C ASN A 134 13.26 -0.15 -2.54
N ILE A 135 13.68 -1.01 -1.61
CA ILE A 135 12.97 -1.28 -0.36
C ILE A 135 12.66 0.00 0.40
N LYS A 136 13.61 0.95 0.48
CA LYS A 136 13.41 2.24 1.13
C LYS A 136 12.26 3.03 0.51
N ASP A 137 12.14 3.02 -0.81
CA ASP A 137 11.13 3.82 -1.50
C ASP A 137 9.72 3.26 -1.30
N ILE A 138 9.59 1.92 -1.27
CA ILE A 138 8.33 1.25 -0.95
C ILE A 138 7.99 1.47 0.53
N SER A 139 8.98 1.42 1.42
CA SER A 139 8.79 1.56 2.87
C SER A 139 8.16 2.89 3.29
N ASN A 140 8.38 3.96 2.52
CA ASN A 140 7.81 5.28 2.81
C ASN A 140 6.28 5.28 2.82
N PHE A 141 5.64 4.35 2.09
CA PHE A 141 4.19 4.24 2.02
C PHE A 141 3.56 3.51 3.20
N TYR A 142 4.34 2.80 4.02
CA TYR A 142 3.79 2.00 5.10
C TYR A 142 3.22 2.87 6.23
N ASP A 143 3.89 3.96 6.59
CA ASP A 143 3.41 4.90 7.62
C ASP A 143 1.99 5.46 7.32
N PRO A 144 1.72 6.07 6.14
CA PRO A 144 0.36 6.54 5.85
C PRO A 144 -0.64 5.40 5.70
N PHE A 145 -0.23 4.25 5.14
CA PHE A 145 -1.07 3.06 5.09
C PHE A 145 -1.48 2.59 6.50
N LYS A 146 -0.54 2.55 7.45
CA LYS A 146 -0.78 2.18 8.85
C LYS A 146 -1.71 3.19 9.54
N SER A 147 -1.52 4.49 9.30
CA SER A 147 -2.43 5.52 9.83
C SER A 147 -3.84 5.38 9.25
N LEU A 148 -3.99 5.03 7.97
CA LEU A 148 -5.29 4.70 7.40
C LEU A 148 -5.91 3.48 8.07
N CYS A 149 -5.11 2.47 8.39
CA CYS A 149 -5.59 1.30 9.12
C CYS A 149 -6.11 1.64 10.53
N LYS A 150 -5.44 2.55 11.25
CA LYS A 150 -5.96 3.06 12.53
C LYS A 150 -7.35 3.69 12.38
N MET A 151 -7.58 4.44 11.29
CA MET A 151 -8.89 5.01 11.00
C MET A 151 -9.96 3.93 10.74
N TYR A 152 -9.62 2.86 10.01
CA TYR A 152 -10.54 1.72 9.83
C TYR A 152 -10.89 1.03 11.15
N ILE A 153 -9.89 0.84 12.03
CA ILE A 153 -10.08 0.25 13.37
C ILE A 153 -10.98 1.15 14.23
N GLU A 154 -10.73 2.46 14.23
CA GLU A 154 -11.50 3.44 14.99
C GLU A 154 -12.98 3.47 14.60
N VAL A 155 -13.29 3.36 13.30
CA VAL A 155 -14.67 3.33 12.80
C VAL A 155 -15.41 2.04 13.16
N ASP A 156 -14.74 0.89 13.11
CA ASP A 156 -15.38 -0.41 13.37
C ASP A 156 -15.45 -0.77 14.86
N ALA A 157 -14.50 -0.30 15.68
CA ALA A 157 -14.58 -0.45 17.13
C ALA A 157 -15.81 0.27 17.72
N ASN A 158 -16.23 1.36 17.07
CA ASN A 158 -17.33 2.18 17.55
C ASN A 158 -18.60 1.88 16.77
N ASN A 159 -19.52 1.12 17.37
CA ASN A 159 -20.88 0.93 16.86
C ASN A 159 -21.77 2.21 16.88
N LYS A 160 -21.20 3.40 17.14
CA LYS A 160 -21.90 4.70 17.20
C LYS A 160 -21.26 5.77 16.32
N CYS A 161 -22.08 6.76 15.96
CA CYS A 161 -21.70 7.86 15.08
C CYS A 161 -20.59 8.70 15.71
N MET A 162 -19.43 8.70 15.06
CA MET A 162 -18.29 9.51 15.46
C MET A 162 -18.35 10.83 14.69
N PRO A 163 -18.62 11.97 15.36
CA PRO A 163 -18.64 13.27 14.70
C PRO A 163 -17.25 13.72 14.22
N CYS A 164 -16.20 13.12 14.78
CA CYS A 164 -14.82 13.33 14.41
C CYS A 164 -14.01 12.06 14.62
N LEU A 165 -12.87 11.95 13.95
CA LEU A 165 -11.91 10.85 14.08
C LEU A 165 -10.57 11.38 14.61
N GLU A 166 -9.98 10.69 15.57
CA GLU A 166 -8.71 11.05 16.19
C GLU A 166 -7.53 10.84 15.24
N ASN A 167 -7.56 9.77 14.43
CA ASN A 167 -6.41 9.36 13.62
C ASN A 167 -6.28 10.09 12.28
N VAL A 168 -7.25 10.94 11.93
CA VAL A 168 -7.28 11.66 10.65
C VAL A 168 -6.11 12.61 10.47
N GLY A 169 -5.79 13.39 11.52
CA GLY A 169 -4.67 14.33 11.47
C GLY A 169 -3.34 13.62 11.21
N GLU A 170 -3.12 12.49 11.89
CA GLU A 170 -1.92 11.66 11.71
C GLU A 170 -1.83 11.13 10.28
N PHE A 171 -2.92 10.60 9.72
CA PHE A 171 -2.94 10.10 8.34
C PHE A 171 -2.50 11.16 7.32
N PHE A 172 -3.05 12.37 7.42
CA PHE A 172 -2.71 13.44 6.48
C PHE A 172 -1.28 13.95 6.64
N GLU A 173 -0.79 14.05 7.88
CA GLU A 173 0.62 14.40 8.14
C GLU A 173 1.57 13.36 7.51
N LYS A 174 1.26 12.05 7.65
CA LYS A 174 2.06 10.99 7.02
C LYS A 174 1.98 11.03 5.49
N CYS A 175 0.80 11.29 4.92
CA CYS A 175 0.64 11.46 3.48
C CYS A 175 1.46 12.65 2.93
N GLU A 176 1.50 13.76 3.67
CA GLU A 176 2.26 14.95 3.28
C GLU A 176 3.77 14.68 3.27
N LYS A 177 4.29 13.93 4.25
CA LYS A 177 5.70 13.52 4.28
C LYS A 177 6.06 12.70 3.04
N VAL A 178 5.24 11.70 2.70
CA VAL A 178 5.44 10.89 1.48
C VAL A 178 5.39 11.79 0.25
N LYS A 179 4.40 12.70 0.17
CA LYS A 179 4.26 13.64 -0.94
C LYS A 179 5.49 14.54 -1.13
N ASN A 180 6.10 15.04 -0.06
CA ASN A 180 7.26 15.92 -0.16
C ASN A 180 8.55 15.16 -0.51
N THR A 181 8.58 13.85 -0.26
CA THR A 181 9.67 12.95 -0.67
C THR A 181 9.43 12.29 -2.03
N LEU A 182 8.34 12.65 -2.73
CA LEU A 182 8.02 12.18 -4.07
C LEU A 182 9.14 12.57 -5.03
N ASP A 183 9.90 11.59 -5.45
CA ASP A 183 10.83 11.74 -6.54
C ASP A 183 10.11 11.38 -7.85
N ILE A 184 9.86 12.39 -8.68
CA ILE A 184 9.20 12.25 -9.98
C ILE A 184 9.98 11.28 -10.90
N SER A 185 11.30 11.13 -10.68
CA SER A 185 12.15 10.18 -11.42
C SER A 185 11.83 8.71 -11.11
N LYS A 186 11.24 8.41 -9.95
CA LYS A 186 10.79 7.05 -9.56
C LYS A 186 9.53 6.58 -10.29
N GLY A 187 8.97 7.42 -11.16
CA GLY A 187 8.14 6.99 -12.28
C GLY A 187 6.78 6.41 -11.91
N SER A 188 6.37 5.36 -12.65
CA SER A 188 5.01 4.80 -12.60
C SER A 188 4.71 3.97 -11.36
N SER A 189 5.71 3.31 -10.77
CA SER A 189 5.49 2.44 -9.61
C SER A 189 5.14 3.24 -8.35
N TYR A 190 5.82 4.37 -8.11
CA TYR A 190 5.46 5.29 -7.02
C TYR A 190 4.06 5.86 -7.21
N SER A 191 3.72 6.28 -8.44
CA SER A 191 2.39 6.79 -8.78
C SER A 191 1.30 5.75 -8.53
N ARG A 192 1.60 4.46 -8.75
CA ARG A 192 0.67 3.35 -8.52
C ARG A 192 0.42 3.11 -7.03
N LEU A 193 1.48 3.06 -6.21
CA LEU A 193 1.34 2.95 -4.75
C LEU A 193 0.52 4.10 -4.17
N TRP A 194 0.78 5.33 -4.64
CA TRP A 194 0.00 6.50 -4.24
C TRP A 194 -1.48 6.38 -4.64
N TYR A 195 -1.74 5.98 -5.89
CA TYR A 195 -3.10 5.76 -6.38
C TYR A 195 -3.85 4.69 -5.56
N ASN A 196 -3.17 3.60 -5.20
CA ASN A 196 -3.77 2.54 -4.40
C ASN A 196 -4.13 3.00 -2.98
N LEU A 197 -3.23 3.73 -2.33
CA LEU A 197 -3.49 4.36 -1.03
C LEU A 197 -4.68 5.34 -1.11
N SER A 198 -4.74 6.15 -2.17
CA SER A 198 -5.87 7.07 -2.42
C SER A 198 -7.19 6.31 -2.56
N ASN A 199 -7.21 5.23 -3.35
CA ASN A 199 -8.42 4.43 -3.52
C ASN A 199 -8.86 3.75 -2.21
N ASP A 200 -7.92 3.31 -1.39
CA ASP A 200 -8.25 2.72 -0.09
C ASP A 200 -8.80 3.76 0.89
N TYR A 201 -8.35 5.01 0.79
CA TYR A 201 -8.95 6.15 1.49
C TYR A 201 -10.34 6.53 0.92
N ASP A 202 -10.55 6.44 -0.39
CA ASP A 202 -11.87 6.66 -0.98
C ASP A 202 -12.89 5.63 -0.49
N LYS A 203 -12.50 4.34 -0.47
CA LYS A 203 -13.30 3.27 0.15
C LYS A 203 -13.54 3.50 1.64
N PHE A 204 -12.56 4.06 2.36
CA PHE A 204 -12.73 4.43 3.75
C PHE A 204 -13.82 5.49 3.92
N LYS A 205 -13.81 6.54 3.10
CA LYS A 205 -14.82 7.59 3.14
C LYS A 205 -16.22 7.04 2.84
N GLU A 206 -16.34 6.18 1.83
CA GLU A 206 -17.62 5.52 1.52
C GLU A 206 -18.12 4.72 2.73
N LYS A 207 -17.23 3.94 3.37
CA LYS A 207 -17.56 3.20 4.58
C LYS A 207 -17.94 4.13 5.74
N TYR A 208 -17.17 5.17 6.01
CA TYR A 208 -17.47 6.14 7.07
C TYR A 208 -18.85 6.78 6.86
N ASN A 209 -19.14 7.25 5.64
CA ASN A 209 -20.42 7.88 5.29
C ASN A 209 -21.62 6.91 5.38
N SER A 210 -21.41 5.62 5.13
CA SER A 210 -22.45 4.59 5.19
C SER A 210 -22.65 4.00 6.59
N VAL A 211 -21.57 3.86 7.37
CA VAL A 211 -21.59 3.18 8.66
C VAL A 211 -22.01 4.08 9.79
N LYS A 212 -21.76 5.41 9.76
CA LYS A 212 -22.45 6.38 10.63
C LYS A 212 -22.33 7.83 10.20
N CYS A 213 -23.39 8.55 10.54
CA CYS A 213 -23.54 10.00 10.46
C CYS A 213 -23.93 10.49 9.06
N GLY A 214 -25.12 10.13 8.59
CA GLY A 214 -25.72 10.71 7.38
C GLY A 214 -25.86 12.26 7.40
N TYR A 215 -25.59 12.89 8.54
CA TYR A 215 -25.61 14.34 8.77
C TYR A 215 -24.23 15.01 8.85
N VAL A 216 -23.13 14.26 8.90
CA VAL A 216 -21.77 14.83 9.00
C VAL A 216 -21.15 14.81 7.60
N SER A 217 -21.32 15.90 6.86
CA SER A 217 -20.88 16.00 5.45
C SER A 217 -19.35 16.00 5.25
N SER A 218 -18.55 16.04 6.31
CA SER A 218 -17.10 16.10 6.21
C SER A 218 -16.42 15.22 7.24
N LEU A 219 -15.39 14.50 6.81
CA LEU A 219 -14.47 13.78 7.68
C LEU A 219 -13.68 14.81 8.51
N VAL A 220 -14.00 14.93 9.81
CA VAL A 220 -13.43 15.92 10.73
C VAL A 220 -12.43 15.24 11.66
N ALA A 221 -11.24 15.82 11.82
CA ALA A 221 -10.32 15.40 12.87
C ALA A 221 -10.82 15.91 14.23
N CYS A 222 -10.79 15.06 15.27
CA CYS A 222 -11.16 15.53 16.61
C CYS A 222 -10.19 16.63 17.07
N PRO A 223 -10.68 17.68 17.75
CA PRO A 223 -9.81 18.67 18.35
C PRO A 223 -8.97 17.98 19.43
N ARG A 224 -7.69 17.71 19.14
CA ARG A 224 -6.76 17.17 20.14
C ARG A 224 -6.27 18.31 21.01
N SER A 225 -6.52 18.23 22.32
CA SER A 225 -5.83 19.04 23.31
C SER A 225 -4.31 18.78 23.22
N SER A 226 -3.56 19.80 22.82
CA SER A 226 -2.09 19.95 22.75
C SER A 226 -1.35 19.84 21.40
N VAL A 227 -1.93 19.39 20.27
CA VAL A 227 -1.22 19.41 18.97
C VAL A 227 -2.15 19.76 17.81
N THR A 228 -2.83 20.89 17.89
CA THR A 228 -3.56 21.42 16.72
C THR A 228 -3.35 22.91 16.63
N LYS A 229 -2.18 23.32 16.11
CA LYS A 229 -2.08 24.61 15.45
C LYS A 229 -2.86 24.52 14.13
N ASN A 230 -4.14 24.89 14.25
CA ASN A 230 -5.02 25.60 13.32
C ASN A 230 -5.03 25.19 11.85
N THR A 231 -6.22 24.79 11.37
CA THR A 231 -6.95 25.31 10.19
C THR A 231 -6.31 25.20 8.79
N LEU A 232 -4.99 25.17 8.66
CA LEU A 232 -4.21 24.99 7.44
C LEU A 232 -4.30 23.56 6.88
N ILE A 233 -4.43 22.56 7.76
CA ILE A 233 -4.53 21.15 7.38
C ILE A 233 -5.81 20.91 6.55
N LYS A 234 -6.95 21.50 6.91
CA LYS A 234 -8.21 21.35 6.16
C LYS A 234 -8.11 21.87 4.71
N ILE A 235 -7.38 22.97 4.49
CA ILE A 235 -7.21 23.57 3.16
C ILE A 235 -6.16 22.79 2.35
N ALA A 236 -5.06 22.36 2.97
CA ALA A 236 -4.03 21.55 2.31
C ALA A 236 -4.55 20.19 1.80
N ILE A 237 -5.42 19.53 2.58
CA ILE A 237 -6.02 18.23 2.22
C ILE A 237 -6.86 18.31 0.94
N ILE A 238 -7.68 19.35 0.79
CA ILE A 238 -8.54 19.55 -0.39
C ILE A 238 -7.67 19.81 -1.64
N PHE A 239 -6.65 20.66 -1.52
CA PHE A 239 -5.75 20.99 -2.64
C PHE A 239 -4.86 19.80 -3.07
N VAL A 240 -4.48 18.91 -2.16
CA VAL A 240 -3.66 17.73 -2.47
C VAL A 240 -4.44 16.70 -3.29
N VAL A 241 -5.70 16.41 -2.95
CA VAL A 241 -6.52 15.42 -3.69
C VAL A 241 -6.89 15.95 -5.07
N SER A 242 -7.26 17.24 -5.18
CA SER A 242 -7.64 17.85 -6.47
C SER A 242 -6.47 17.97 -7.46
N SER A 243 -5.25 18.24 -6.97
CA SER A 243 -4.06 18.36 -7.84
C SER A 243 -3.63 17.02 -8.46
N ILE A 244 -3.92 15.90 -7.79
CA ILE A 244 -3.49 14.56 -8.21
C ILE A 244 -4.48 13.95 -9.22
N LEU A 245 -5.80 14.18 -9.03
CA LEU A 245 -6.81 13.82 -10.02
C LEU A 245 -6.63 14.60 -11.34
N LEU A 246 -6.25 15.87 -11.25
CA LEU A 246 -5.92 16.68 -12.44
C LEU A 246 -4.58 16.27 -13.06
N GLY A 247 -3.55 15.95 -12.27
CA GLY A 247 -2.24 15.52 -12.78
C GLY A 247 -2.27 14.17 -13.51
N VAL A 248 -3.01 13.19 -12.98
CA VAL A 248 -3.13 11.86 -13.61
C VAL A 248 -4.02 11.92 -14.85
N SER A 249 -5.15 12.65 -14.81
CA SER A 249 -6.01 12.83 -15.98
C SER A 249 -5.32 13.64 -17.10
N TYR A 250 -4.55 14.68 -16.75
CA TYR A 250 -3.78 15.47 -17.70
C TYR A 250 -2.69 14.64 -18.39
N LYS A 251 -1.97 13.79 -17.65
CA LYS A 251 -0.92 12.93 -18.22
C LYS A 251 -1.49 11.87 -19.16
N TYR A 252 -2.64 11.26 -18.82
CA TYR A 252 -3.34 10.30 -19.69
C TYR A 252 -3.96 10.97 -20.93
N SER A 253 -4.52 12.18 -20.78
CA SER A 253 -5.09 12.96 -21.89
C SER A 253 -4.03 13.47 -22.86
N LEU A 254 -2.91 14.02 -22.36
CA LEU A 254 -1.78 14.49 -23.17
C LEU A 254 -1.10 13.34 -23.93
N PHE A 255 -1.01 12.15 -23.32
CA PHE A 255 -0.48 10.95 -23.98
C PHE A 255 -1.41 10.46 -25.10
N GLY A 256 -2.73 10.51 -24.88
CA GLY A 256 -3.74 10.23 -25.90
C GLY A 256 -3.68 11.20 -27.08
N PHE A 257 -3.51 12.49 -26.81
CA PHE A 257 -3.43 13.53 -27.84
C PHE A 257 -2.14 13.42 -28.67
N ARG A 258 -0.98 13.22 -28.01
CA ARG A 258 0.30 12.99 -28.70
C ARG A 258 0.25 11.77 -29.63
N LYS A 259 -0.39 10.67 -29.20
CA LYS A 259 -0.57 9.46 -30.02
C LYS A 259 -1.46 9.72 -31.24
N LYS A 260 -2.56 10.48 -31.09
CA LYS A 260 -3.45 10.87 -32.20
C LYS A 260 -2.74 11.80 -33.20
N VAL A 261 -2.00 12.81 -32.72
CA VAL A 261 -1.24 13.75 -33.58
C VAL A 261 -0.14 13.00 -34.35
N LYS A 262 0.66 12.15 -33.69
CA LYS A 262 1.71 11.34 -34.35
C LYS A 262 1.12 10.39 -35.40
N LYS A 263 -0.06 9.80 -35.15
CA LYS A 263 -0.79 8.96 -36.13
C LYS A 263 -1.26 9.78 -37.34
N ARG A 264 -1.75 11.01 -37.12
CA ARG A 264 -2.20 11.92 -38.20
C ARG A 264 -1.03 12.41 -39.05
N LEU A 265 0.11 12.76 -38.45
CA LEU A 265 1.33 13.12 -39.17
C LEU A 265 1.89 11.96 -40.01
N ARG A 266 1.95 10.74 -39.46
CA ARG A 266 2.37 9.56 -40.23
C ARG A 266 1.47 9.28 -41.43
N ARG A 267 0.16 9.48 -41.30
CA ARG A 267 -0.79 9.33 -42.42
C ARG A 267 -0.57 10.40 -43.49
N LYS A 268 -0.37 11.66 -43.11
CA LYS A 268 -0.07 12.77 -44.04
C LYS A 268 1.27 12.56 -44.76
N LEU A 269 2.32 12.12 -44.06
CA LEU A 269 3.61 11.79 -44.69
C LEU A 269 3.49 10.62 -45.68
N LYS A 270 2.70 9.58 -45.36
CA LYS A 270 2.43 8.47 -46.29
C LYS A 270 1.59 8.86 -47.49
N SER A 271 0.69 9.86 -47.39
CA SER A 271 -0.07 10.35 -48.54
C SER A 271 0.76 11.25 -49.43
N LEU A 272 1.63 12.10 -48.85
CA LEU A 272 2.55 12.93 -49.61
C LEU A 272 3.59 12.09 -50.36
N ARG A 273 4.20 11.09 -49.71
CA ARG A 273 5.11 10.15 -50.36
C ARG A 273 4.46 9.38 -51.52
N ARG A 274 3.16 9.08 -51.43
CA ARG A 274 2.41 8.42 -52.51
C ARG A 274 2.10 9.33 -53.68
N LYS A 275 1.86 10.63 -53.45
CA LYS A 275 1.75 11.63 -54.54
C LYS A 275 3.08 11.78 -55.30
N TRP A 276 4.17 11.95 -54.57
CA TRP A 276 5.51 12.09 -55.16
C TRP A 276 5.99 10.87 -55.97
N LEU A 277 5.46 9.67 -55.72
CA LEU A 277 5.78 8.45 -56.49
C LEU A 277 4.89 8.26 -57.73
N ILE A 278 3.84 9.07 -57.88
CA ILE A 278 2.95 9.05 -59.06
C ILE A 278 3.34 10.19 -60.03
N ASP A 279 4.02 11.21 -59.53
CA ASP A 279 4.47 12.38 -60.29
C ASP A 279 5.93 12.27 -60.80
N ILE A 280 6.57 11.09 -60.68
CA ILE A 280 7.88 10.72 -61.28
C ILE A 280 7.63 9.59 -62.27
#